data_AF-A0A2V5V1A0-F1
#
_entry.id   AF-A0A2V5V1A0-F1
#
_cell.length_a   1.000
_cell.length_b   1.000
_cell.length_c   1.000
_cell.angle_alpha   90.00
_cell.angle_beta   90.00
_cell.angle_gamma   90.00
#
_symmetry.space_group_name_H-M   'P 1'
#
loop_
_entity.id
_entity.type
_entity.pdbx_description
1 polymer ?
#
loop_
_entity_poly.entity_id
_entity_poly.type
_entity_poly.pdbx_seq_one_letter_code
_entity_poly.pdbx_strand_id
1 'polypeptide(L)'
;MNSWSSPHQLDPPLVWEKTRFPRSLLCACAVALFATGSFLAPANASCPVSFQGLGQLPGDVASQGLALSNDGRVVGGASFDASGAPHAFRWTAETGMVALGAPPPGFPNSVALATNRNGSVIVGIALFFDERVAFRWTEATGVQRLTPVRATPRAISAAGISARGDVIAGAAAVTTGLPEIYRWTGPGGVVTLGVQSSQA
;
A
#
# COMPACT_ATOMS: atom_id res chain seq x y z
N MET A 1 -31.68 11.17 -62.08
CA MET A 1 -32.14 12.49 -61.58
C MET A 1 -32.49 12.35 -60.11
N ASN A 2 -31.52 12.72 -59.28
CA ASN A 2 -31.54 13.36 -57.96
C ASN A 2 -32.76 13.21 -57.02
N SER A 3 -32.51 12.72 -55.80
CA SER A 3 -32.78 13.39 -54.50
C SER A 3 -32.54 12.37 -53.37
N TRP A 4 -31.33 12.25 -52.83
CA TRP A 4 -30.74 13.02 -51.71
C TRP A 4 -31.51 12.90 -50.39
N SER A 5 -30.86 12.18 -49.47
CA SER A 5 -31.21 11.85 -48.10
C SER A 5 -31.31 13.06 -47.17
N SER A 6 -32.29 13.00 -46.25
CA SER A 6 -32.52 13.99 -45.18
C SER A 6 -31.32 14.09 -44.22
N PRO A 7 -30.86 15.29 -43.85
CA PRO A 7 -29.84 15.47 -42.83
C PRO A 7 -30.43 15.49 -41.41
N HIS A 8 -29.70 14.86 -40.49
CA HIS A 8 -29.90 14.90 -39.04
C HIS A 8 -29.82 16.34 -38.51
N GLN A 9 -30.81 16.71 -37.70
CA GLN A 9 -30.85 17.98 -36.96
C GLN A 9 -29.84 17.93 -35.81
N LEU A 10 -28.85 18.83 -35.84
CA LEU A 10 -27.88 19.03 -34.75
C LEU A 10 -28.35 20.18 -33.85
N ASP A 11 -28.35 19.97 -32.54
CA ASP A 11 -28.64 21.00 -31.54
C ASP A 11 -27.57 22.11 -31.54
N PRO A 12 -27.94 23.37 -31.26
CA PRO A 12 -26.97 24.47 -31.18
C PRO A 12 -26.14 24.41 -29.87
N PRO A 13 -24.89 24.90 -29.88
CA PRO A 13 -24.01 24.82 -28.71
C PRO A 13 -24.35 25.85 -27.62
N LEU A 14 -24.16 25.43 -26.37
CA LEU A 14 -24.31 26.25 -25.16
C LEU A 14 -23.29 27.40 -25.14
N VAL A 15 -23.79 28.64 -25.25
CA VAL A 15 -23.02 29.87 -25.07
C VAL A 15 -23.00 30.21 -23.58
N TRP A 16 -21.83 30.16 -22.96
CA TRP A 16 -21.62 30.64 -21.58
C TRP A 16 -21.39 32.16 -21.60
N GLU A 17 -22.24 32.92 -20.91
CA GLU A 17 -22.13 34.38 -20.78
C GLU A 17 -20.95 34.77 -19.88
N LYS A 18 -20.11 35.69 -20.35
CA LYS A 18 -19.06 36.35 -19.56
C LYS A 18 -19.68 37.47 -18.72
N THR A 19 -19.69 37.31 -17.40
CA THR A 19 -20.02 38.37 -16.43
C THR A 19 -19.00 39.51 -16.49
N ARG A 20 -19.52 40.75 -16.55
CA ARG A 20 -18.78 42.01 -16.71
C ARG A 20 -18.19 42.47 -15.37
N PHE A 21 -16.94 42.93 -15.37
CA PHE A 21 -16.35 43.71 -14.28
C PHE A 21 -16.48 45.23 -14.58
N PRO A 22 -16.88 46.09 -13.63
CA PRO A 22 -16.89 47.53 -13.84
C PRO A 22 -15.50 48.16 -13.66
N ARG A 23 -15.29 49.24 -14.42
CA ARG A 23 -14.08 50.04 -14.56
C ARG A 23 -14.12 51.23 -13.60
N SER A 24 -13.02 51.54 -12.94
CA SER A 24 -12.75 52.88 -12.39
C SER A 24 -11.27 53.22 -12.51
N LEU A 25 -11.00 54.30 -13.23
CA LEU A 25 -9.70 54.93 -13.51
C LEU A 25 -9.24 55.81 -12.34
N LEU A 26 -7.92 56.00 -12.18
CA LEU A 26 -7.30 57.30 -11.86
C LEU A 26 -5.77 57.29 -12.15
N CYS A 27 -5.33 58.34 -12.86
CA CYS A 27 -3.98 58.90 -13.10
C CYS A 27 -3.17 59.13 -11.80
N ALA A 28 -1.86 59.39 -11.73
CA ALA A 28 -0.71 59.52 -12.64
C ALA A 28 0.57 59.67 -11.74
N CYS A 29 1.72 59.95 -12.39
CA CYS A 29 3.04 60.36 -11.85
C CYS A 29 4.05 59.23 -11.58
N ALA A 30 4.95 59.06 -12.55
CA ALA A 30 6.21 58.34 -12.41
C ALA A 30 7.20 59.14 -11.55
N VAL A 31 7.86 58.45 -10.61
CA VAL A 31 9.23 58.76 -10.21
C VAL A 31 10.01 57.46 -10.30
N ALA A 32 10.87 57.37 -11.30
CA ALA A 32 11.85 56.31 -11.42
C ALA A 32 12.97 56.58 -10.40
N LEU A 33 13.01 55.78 -9.34
CA LEU A 33 14.22 55.57 -8.55
C LEU A 33 14.76 54.20 -8.95
N PHE A 34 15.98 54.16 -9.49
CA PHE A 34 16.71 52.93 -9.74
C PHE A 34 17.01 52.26 -8.38
N ALA A 35 16.06 51.47 -7.88
CA ALA A 35 16.37 50.48 -6.87
C ALA A 35 17.25 49.45 -7.56
N THR A 36 18.53 49.43 -7.19
CA THR A 36 19.46 48.36 -7.52
C THR A 36 18.75 47.04 -7.24
N GLY A 37 18.55 46.24 -8.29
CA GLY A 37 17.90 44.95 -8.16
C GLY A 37 18.71 44.04 -7.26
N SER A 38 18.32 43.93 -6.00
CA SER A 38 18.64 42.77 -5.20
C SER A 38 17.75 41.65 -5.73
N PHE A 39 18.26 40.91 -6.72
CA PHE A 39 17.78 39.56 -6.95
C PHE A 39 18.01 38.80 -5.65
N LEU A 40 16.96 38.61 -4.87
CA LEU A 40 16.93 37.51 -3.93
C LEU A 40 17.08 36.26 -4.80
N ALA A 41 18.28 35.66 -4.80
CA ALA A 41 18.39 34.28 -5.21
C ALA A 41 17.31 33.52 -4.43
N PRO A 42 16.52 32.63 -5.06
CA PRO A 42 15.63 31.79 -4.28
C PRO A 42 16.50 31.14 -3.23
N ALA A 43 16.16 31.33 -1.95
CA ALA A 43 16.77 30.56 -0.88
C ALA A 43 16.56 29.11 -1.31
N ASN A 44 17.64 28.45 -1.73
CA ASN A 44 17.61 27.03 -1.99
C ASN A 44 17.34 26.42 -0.62
N ALA A 45 16.07 26.23 -0.30
CA ALA A 45 15.65 25.33 0.76
C ALA A 45 16.11 23.96 0.28
N SER A 46 17.35 23.63 0.57
CA SER A 46 17.76 22.25 0.60
C SER A 46 16.86 21.64 1.66
N CYS A 47 15.95 20.76 1.23
CA CYS A 47 15.46 19.74 2.14
C CYS A 47 16.62 18.76 2.20
N PRO A 48 17.54 18.86 3.20
CA PRO A 48 18.68 17.97 3.23
C PRO A 48 18.14 16.55 3.26
N VAL A 49 18.74 15.67 2.46
CA VAL A 49 18.48 14.23 2.59
C VAL A 49 18.94 13.85 3.98
N SER A 50 18.00 13.51 4.85
CA SER A 50 18.26 13.06 6.22
C SER A 50 17.86 11.61 6.37
N PHE A 51 18.62 10.87 7.17
CA PHE A 51 18.22 9.53 7.61
C PHE A 51 17.45 9.65 8.92
N GLN A 52 16.22 9.13 8.95
CA GLN A 52 15.40 9.06 10.15
C GLN A 52 15.13 7.59 10.47
N GLY A 53 15.56 7.16 11.66
CA GLY A 53 15.16 5.86 12.19
C GLY A 53 13.67 5.86 12.53
N LEU A 54 12.96 4.78 12.19
CA LEU A 54 11.52 4.65 12.46
C LEU A 54 11.21 4.28 13.91
N GLY A 55 12.23 3.94 14.71
CA GLY A 55 12.08 3.47 16.09
C GLY A 55 11.74 1.99 16.18
N GLN A 56 11.17 1.59 17.30
CA GLN A 56 10.78 0.23 17.67
C GLN A 56 9.42 0.28 18.36
N LEU A 57 8.76 -0.87 18.51
CA LEU A 57 7.58 -0.97 19.36
C LEU A 57 7.96 -0.75 20.84
N PRO A 58 7.04 -0.23 21.66
CA PRO A 58 7.28 -0.11 23.10
C PRO A 58 7.66 -1.46 23.73
N GLY A 59 8.81 -1.52 24.40
CA GLY A 59 9.34 -2.74 25.03
C GLY A 59 10.28 -3.57 24.15
N ASP A 60 10.31 -3.29 22.85
CA ASP A 60 11.24 -3.93 21.91
C ASP A 60 12.59 -3.19 21.86
N VAL A 61 13.63 -3.88 21.38
CA VAL A 61 15.01 -3.39 21.39
C VAL A 61 15.58 -3.16 19.99
N ALA A 62 14.96 -3.71 18.95
CA ALA A 62 15.38 -3.54 17.55
C ALA A 62 14.18 -3.60 16.60
N SER A 63 14.37 -3.15 15.35
CA SER A 63 13.35 -3.26 14.31
C SER A 63 13.96 -3.40 12.92
N GLN A 64 13.19 -3.96 12.00
CA GLN A 64 13.54 -4.11 10.59
C GLN A 64 12.30 -3.84 9.72
N GLY A 65 12.43 -2.91 8.77
CA GLY A 65 11.44 -2.69 7.72
C GLY A 65 11.62 -3.72 6.59
N LEU A 66 10.53 -4.40 6.23
CA LEU A 66 10.53 -5.47 5.21
C LEU A 66 9.53 -5.20 4.08
N ALA A 67 8.55 -4.34 4.31
CA ALA A 67 7.53 -3.96 3.35
C ALA A 67 7.43 -2.44 3.25
N LEU A 68 7.27 -1.94 2.03
CA LEU A 68 7.03 -0.52 1.75
C LEU A 68 5.86 -0.42 0.77
N SER A 69 4.89 0.44 1.07
CA SER A 69 3.81 0.75 0.13
C SER A 69 4.34 1.49 -1.09
N ASN A 70 3.74 1.27 -2.26
CA ASN A 70 4.19 1.92 -3.51
C ASN A 70 4.11 3.44 -3.47
N ASP A 71 3.27 4.01 -2.62
CA ASP A 71 3.20 5.46 -2.40
C ASP A 71 4.21 5.98 -1.36
N GLY A 72 5.04 5.09 -0.79
CA GLY A 72 6.14 5.39 0.12
C GLY A 72 5.71 5.78 1.54
N ARG A 73 4.42 5.68 1.88
CA ARG A 73 3.88 6.21 3.15
C ARG A 73 3.79 5.21 4.29
N VAL A 74 3.76 3.92 3.97
CA VAL A 74 3.54 2.87 4.95
C VAL A 74 4.67 1.87 4.90
N VAL A 75 5.29 1.65 6.05
CA VAL A 75 6.33 0.62 6.25
C VAL A 75 5.76 -0.49 7.11
N GLY A 76 5.90 -1.73 6.66
CA GLY A 76 5.64 -2.92 7.46
C GLY A 76 6.95 -3.64 7.77
N GLY A 77 6.99 -4.38 8.87
CA GLY A 77 8.15 -5.18 9.21
C GLY A 77 8.00 -5.97 10.50
N ALA A 78 9.12 -6.19 11.17
CA ALA A 78 9.19 -6.79 12.50
C ALA A 78 9.98 -5.89 13.45
N SER A 79 9.43 -5.73 14.65
CA SER A 79 10.13 -5.21 15.81
C SER A 79 10.48 -6.40 16.71
N PHE A 80 11.58 -6.35 17.45
CA PHE A 80 12.14 -7.50 18.16
C PHE A 80 12.30 -7.19 19.64
N ASP A 81 11.78 -8.07 20.50
CA ASP A 81 12.03 -7.98 21.94
C ASP A 81 13.47 -8.37 22.31
N ALA A 82 13.81 -8.28 23.60
CA ALA A 82 15.14 -8.61 24.10
C ALA A 82 15.54 -10.09 23.91
N SER A 83 14.58 -10.99 23.66
CA SER A 83 14.81 -12.40 23.35
C SER A 83 14.97 -12.67 21.85
N GLY A 84 14.72 -11.66 21.01
CA GLY A 84 14.69 -11.77 19.56
C GLY A 84 13.35 -12.25 18.99
N ALA A 85 12.27 -12.26 19.79
CA ALA A 85 10.94 -12.61 19.31
C ALA A 85 10.36 -11.46 18.46
N PRO A 86 9.90 -11.73 17.21
CA PRO A 86 9.42 -10.69 16.33
C PRO A 86 7.93 -10.37 16.52
N HIS A 87 7.61 -9.09 16.50
CA HIS A 87 6.28 -8.51 16.52
C HIS A 87 6.04 -7.70 15.23
N ALA A 88 5.02 -8.07 14.46
CA ALA A 88 4.70 -7.38 13.22
C ALA A 88 4.18 -5.96 13.51
N PHE A 89 4.71 -4.98 12.78
CA PHE A 89 4.28 -3.59 12.89
C PHE A 89 3.81 -3.00 11.56
N ARG A 90 3.06 -1.90 11.66
CA ARG A 90 2.82 -0.90 10.63
C ARG A 90 3.33 0.44 11.13
N TRP A 91 4.08 1.14 10.30
CA TRP A 91 4.54 2.49 10.56
C TRP A 91 3.97 3.45 9.52
N THR A 92 3.53 4.63 9.99
CA THR A 92 3.29 5.82 9.17
C THR A 92 3.88 7.04 9.86
N ALA A 93 4.04 8.13 9.10
CA ALA A 93 4.52 9.39 9.67
C ALA A 93 3.57 9.94 10.75
N GLU A 94 2.27 9.69 10.61
CA GLU A 94 1.23 10.22 11.49
C GLU A 94 1.13 9.44 12.81
N THR A 95 1.23 8.10 12.76
CA THR A 95 1.02 7.24 13.93
C THR A 95 2.30 6.71 14.56
N GLY A 96 3.44 6.87 13.89
CA GLY A 96 4.66 6.16 14.26
C GLY A 96 4.49 4.65 14.12
N MET A 97 5.30 3.89 14.86
CA MET A 97 5.27 2.43 14.84
C MET A 97 4.13 1.88 15.70
N VAL A 98 3.24 1.11 15.08
CA VAL A 98 2.08 0.49 15.73
C VAL A 98 2.09 -1.01 15.47
N ALA A 99 1.89 -1.83 16.50
CA ALA A 99 1.78 -3.28 16.35
C ALA A 99 0.54 -3.63 15.50
N LEU A 100 0.62 -4.67 14.67
CA LEU A 100 -0.56 -5.14 13.90
C LEU A 100 -1.65 -5.77 14.79
N GLY A 101 -1.33 -6.03 16.05
CA GLY A 101 -2.20 -6.67 17.04
C GLY A 101 -1.80 -8.12 17.31
N ALA A 102 -2.66 -8.85 18.00
CA ALA A 102 -2.42 -10.25 18.33
C ALA A 102 -2.29 -11.10 17.05
N PRO A 103 -1.24 -11.92 16.91
CA PRO A 103 -1.14 -12.86 15.80
C PRO A 103 -2.25 -13.93 15.85
N PRO A 104 -2.40 -14.76 14.80
CA PRO A 104 -3.31 -15.89 14.81
C PRO A 104 -3.11 -16.79 16.04
N PRO A 105 -4.18 -17.34 16.64
CA PRO A 105 -4.08 -18.20 17.82
C PRO A 105 -3.09 -19.35 17.62
N GLY A 106 -2.25 -19.58 18.62
CA GLY A 106 -1.19 -20.60 18.61
C GLY A 106 0.16 -20.13 18.05
N PHE A 107 0.27 -18.88 17.58
CA PHE A 107 1.51 -18.31 17.04
C PHE A 107 1.90 -17.06 17.82
N PRO A 108 2.93 -17.10 18.69
CA PRO A 108 3.31 -15.94 19.50
C PRO A 108 4.03 -14.86 18.68
N ASN A 109 4.67 -15.23 17.57
CA ASN A 109 5.57 -14.37 16.81
C ASN A 109 4.94 -13.98 15.48
N SER A 110 5.24 -12.78 14.97
CA SER A 110 4.70 -12.30 13.69
C SER A 110 5.65 -11.37 12.93
N VAL A 111 5.59 -11.43 11.59
CA VAL A 111 6.38 -10.60 10.69
C VAL A 111 5.49 -10.12 9.54
N ALA A 112 5.47 -8.81 9.29
CA ALA A 112 4.87 -8.25 8.08
C ALA A 112 5.87 -8.30 6.91
N LEU A 113 5.45 -8.84 5.77
CA LEU A 113 6.32 -9.15 4.63
C LEU A 113 5.99 -8.35 3.37
N ALA A 114 4.73 -7.96 3.17
CA ALA A 114 4.34 -7.16 2.03
C ALA A 114 3.11 -6.31 2.33
N THR A 115 2.89 -5.26 1.53
CA THR A 115 1.74 -4.38 1.64
C THR A 115 1.24 -3.94 0.27
N ASN A 116 -0.05 -3.59 0.16
CA ASN A 116 -0.62 -3.04 -1.07
C ASN A 116 -0.19 -1.58 -1.31
N ARG A 117 -0.67 -0.99 -2.42
CA ARG A 117 -0.23 0.33 -2.92
C ARG A 117 -0.24 1.46 -1.89
N ASN A 118 -1.25 1.47 -1.02
CA ASN A 118 -1.50 2.53 -0.04
C ASN A 118 -1.31 2.06 1.42
N GLY A 119 -0.80 0.85 1.64
CA GLY A 119 -0.58 0.37 3.00
C GLY A 119 -1.83 -0.08 3.76
N SER A 120 -2.99 -0.16 3.12
CA SER A 120 -4.26 -0.51 3.78
C SER A 120 -4.43 -2.02 4.01
N VAL A 121 -3.67 -2.84 3.29
CA VAL A 121 -3.63 -4.30 3.46
C VAL A 121 -2.18 -4.73 3.61
N ILE A 122 -1.87 -5.36 4.74
CA ILE A 122 -0.55 -5.94 5.01
C ILE A 122 -0.70 -7.46 5.05
N VAL A 123 0.28 -8.17 4.51
CA VAL A 123 0.37 -9.62 4.60
C VAL A 123 1.68 -10.02 5.24
N GLY A 124 1.66 -11.16 5.92
CA GLY A 124 2.80 -11.61 6.70
C GLY A 124 2.68 -13.06 7.11
N ILE A 125 3.58 -13.46 8.01
CA ILE A 125 3.60 -14.78 8.61
C ILE A 125 3.59 -14.67 10.12
N ALA A 126 2.85 -15.57 10.77
CA ALA A 126 2.95 -15.82 12.19
C ALA A 126 3.68 -17.15 12.42
N LEU A 127 4.48 -17.22 13.48
CA LEU A 127 5.50 -18.23 13.72
C LEU A 127 5.34 -18.85 15.11
N PHE A 128 5.53 -20.18 15.19
CA PHE A 128 5.71 -20.93 16.43
C PHE A 128 6.67 -22.08 16.13
N PHE A 129 7.90 -22.00 16.64
CA PHE A 129 8.98 -22.90 16.25
C PHE A 129 9.16 -22.96 14.71
N ASP A 130 9.09 -24.16 14.12
CA ASP A 130 9.18 -24.41 12.68
C ASP A 130 7.84 -24.24 11.96
N GLU A 131 6.75 -24.09 12.73
CA GLU A 131 5.43 -23.84 12.18
C GLU A 131 5.24 -22.37 11.81
N ARG A 132 4.59 -22.18 10.65
CA ARG A 132 4.25 -20.86 10.15
C ARG A 132 2.89 -20.84 9.48
N VAL A 133 2.20 -19.72 9.62
CA VAL A 133 0.91 -19.46 8.97
C VAL A 133 0.90 -18.09 8.33
N ALA A 134 0.40 -18.00 7.11
CA ALA A 134 0.19 -16.72 6.46
C ALA A 134 -1.00 -15.98 7.09
N PHE A 135 -0.91 -14.67 7.19
CA PHE A 135 -2.01 -13.81 7.61
C PHE A 135 -2.17 -12.60 6.68
N ARG A 136 -3.37 -12.02 6.73
CA ARG A 136 -3.74 -10.73 6.16
C ARG A 136 -4.19 -9.82 7.29
N TRP A 137 -3.78 -8.57 7.26
CA TRP A 137 -4.18 -7.55 8.19
C TRP A 137 -4.84 -6.37 7.47
N THR A 138 -5.87 -5.82 8.12
CA THR A 138 -6.39 -4.47 7.82
C THR A 138 -6.75 -3.77 9.13
N GLU A 139 -6.80 -2.44 9.12
CA GLU A 139 -7.26 -1.67 10.28
C GLU A 139 -8.66 -2.09 10.75
N ALA A 140 -9.55 -2.42 9.81
CA ALA A 140 -10.94 -2.77 10.11
C ALA A 140 -11.10 -4.15 10.77
N THR A 141 -10.22 -5.11 10.46
CA THR A 141 -10.40 -6.52 10.86
C THR A 141 -9.29 -7.06 11.74
N GLY A 142 -8.21 -6.30 11.94
CA GLY A 142 -6.98 -6.80 12.54
C GLY A 142 -6.37 -7.95 11.74
N VAL A 143 -5.55 -8.76 12.42
CA VAL A 143 -4.87 -9.92 11.85
C VAL A 143 -5.86 -11.07 11.63
N GLN A 144 -5.95 -11.54 10.40
CA GLN A 144 -6.75 -12.68 9.98
C GLN A 144 -5.86 -13.74 9.35
N ARG A 145 -5.92 -14.98 9.85
CA ARG A 145 -5.22 -16.10 9.23
C ARG A 145 -5.72 -16.35 7.81
N LEU A 146 -4.80 -16.52 6.87
CA LEU A 146 -5.13 -16.95 5.52
C LEU A 146 -5.29 -18.48 5.52
N THR A 147 -6.54 -18.93 5.65
CA THR A 147 -6.88 -20.35 5.59
C THR A 147 -7.34 -20.71 4.17
N PRO A 148 -6.64 -21.60 3.46
CA PRO A 148 -7.15 -22.18 2.22
C PRO A 148 -8.39 -23.05 2.46
N VAL A 149 -9.27 -23.11 1.46
CA VAL A 149 -10.62 -23.72 1.54
C VAL A 149 -10.58 -25.22 1.79
N ARG A 150 -9.48 -25.88 1.44
CA ARG A 150 -9.22 -27.28 1.79
C ARG A 150 -8.27 -27.30 2.96
N ALA A 151 -8.60 -28.09 3.98
CA ALA A 151 -7.85 -28.21 5.24
C ALA A 151 -6.36 -28.55 5.05
N THR A 152 -6.01 -29.02 3.86
CA THR A 152 -4.66 -29.20 3.33
C THR A 152 -4.67 -28.66 1.89
N PRO A 153 -3.67 -27.84 1.46
CA PRO A 153 -2.43 -27.43 2.14
C PRO A 153 -2.54 -26.16 3.02
N ARG A 154 -1.73 -25.96 4.07
CA ARG A 154 -1.72 -24.74 4.94
C ARG A 154 -0.95 -23.59 4.28
N ALA A 155 -1.50 -22.37 4.15
CA ALA A 155 -0.71 -21.23 3.65
C ALA A 155 0.47 -20.90 4.60
N ILE A 156 1.69 -21.01 4.09
CA ILE A 156 2.94 -20.82 4.85
C ILE A 156 3.69 -19.53 4.47
N SER A 157 3.30 -18.88 3.37
CA SER A 157 3.81 -17.57 3.00
C SER A 157 2.73 -16.73 2.34
N ALA A 158 2.90 -15.42 2.39
CA ALA A 158 2.21 -14.44 1.56
C ALA A 158 3.28 -13.51 1.01
N ALA A 159 3.78 -13.83 -0.19
CA ALA A 159 4.96 -13.21 -0.77
C ALA A 159 4.61 -12.01 -1.66
N GLY A 160 3.39 -11.99 -2.21
CA GLY A 160 2.94 -10.93 -3.11
C GLY A 160 1.51 -10.52 -2.83
N ILE A 161 1.24 -9.23 -3.00
CA ILE A 161 -0.09 -8.64 -2.89
C ILE A 161 -0.32 -7.68 -4.06
N SER A 162 -1.51 -7.75 -4.65
CA SER A 162 -1.93 -6.81 -5.69
C SER A 162 -2.00 -5.37 -5.17
N ALA A 163 -1.89 -4.40 -6.07
CA ALA A 163 -1.97 -2.98 -5.72
C ALA A 163 -3.27 -2.60 -4.99
N ARG A 164 -4.39 -3.31 -5.25
CA ARG A 164 -5.67 -3.10 -4.58
C ARG A 164 -5.82 -3.90 -3.28
N GLY A 165 -4.98 -4.92 -3.07
CA GLY A 165 -4.99 -5.74 -1.85
C GLY A 165 -6.09 -6.80 -1.81
N ASP A 166 -6.74 -7.06 -2.93
CA ASP A 166 -7.79 -8.06 -3.12
C ASP A 166 -7.22 -9.42 -3.56
N VAL A 167 -6.04 -9.43 -4.18
CA VAL A 167 -5.30 -10.64 -4.55
C VAL A 167 -4.03 -10.79 -3.72
N ILE A 168 -3.82 -11.97 -3.13
CA ILE A 168 -2.59 -12.34 -2.41
C ILE A 168 -2.04 -13.63 -3.03
N ALA A 169 -0.74 -13.70 -3.28
CA ALA A 169 -0.05 -14.89 -3.76
C ALA A 169 0.97 -15.37 -2.72
N GLY A 170 1.12 -16.70 -2.62
CA GLY A 170 2.04 -17.31 -1.68
C GLY A 170 2.20 -18.80 -1.90
N ALA A 171 2.81 -19.48 -0.93
CA ALA A 171 2.99 -20.93 -0.93
C ALA A 171 2.18 -21.58 0.20
N ALA A 172 1.63 -22.75 -0.07
CA ALA A 172 0.92 -23.57 0.90
C ALA A 172 1.65 -24.91 1.09
N ALA A 173 1.83 -25.32 2.34
CA ALA A 173 2.46 -26.58 2.71
C ALA A 173 1.53 -27.76 2.39
N VAL A 174 1.97 -28.64 1.50
CA VAL A 174 1.36 -29.95 1.26
C VAL A 174 1.95 -31.01 2.19
N THR A 175 1.15 -32.01 2.54
CA THR A 175 1.52 -33.09 3.47
C THR A 175 2.66 -33.98 2.92
N THR A 176 2.81 -34.03 1.60
CA THR A 176 3.86 -34.78 0.89
C THR A 176 4.30 -33.99 -0.33
N GLY A 177 5.54 -33.51 -0.38
CA GLY A 177 6.12 -32.86 -1.56
C GLY A 177 6.54 -31.40 -1.36
N LEU A 178 6.82 -30.72 -2.47
CA LEU A 178 7.17 -29.30 -2.48
C LEU A 178 5.91 -28.43 -2.24
N PRO A 179 6.03 -27.27 -1.55
CA PRO A 179 4.90 -26.36 -1.36
C PRO A 179 4.20 -25.98 -2.67
N GLU A 180 2.86 -25.93 -2.64
CA GLU A 180 2.05 -25.49 -3.78
C GLU A 180 1.91 -23.97 -3.80
N ILE A 181 2.03 -23.35 -4.98
CA ILE A 181 1.74 -21.93 -5.14
C ILE A 181 0.24 -21.72 -5.11
N TYR A 182 -0.21 -20.69 -4.39
CA TYR A 182 -1.61 -20.36 -4.27
C TYR A 182 -1.88 -18.89 -4.55
N ARG A 183 -3.12 -18.60 -4.95
CA ARG A 183 -3.69 -17.26 -5.08
C ARG A 183 -4.96 -17.15 -4.26
N TRP A 184 -4.98 -16.25 -3.28
CA TRP A 184 -6.17 -15.89 -2.50
C TRP A 184 -6.88 -14.70 -3.14
N THR A 185 -8.21 -14.74 -3.21
CA THR A 185 -9.06 -13.65 -3.75
C THR A 185 -10.24 -13.25 -2.86
N GLY A 186 -10.28 -13.73 -1.61
CA GLY A 186 -11.35 -13.39 -0.68
C GLY A 186 -11.73 -14.53 0.28
N PRO A 187 -12.71 -14.29 1.17
CA PRO A 187 -13.26 -15.31 2.08
C PRO A 187 -13.81 -16.55 1.36
N GLY A 188 -14.13 -16.43 0.06
CA GLY A 188 -14.58 -17.51 -0.82
C GLY A 188 -13.46 -18.39 -1.40
N GLY A 189 -12.18 -18.06 -1.18
CA GLY A 189 -11.13 -19.07 -1.23
C GLY A 189 -9.81 -18.77 -1.93
N VAL A 190 -8.95 -19.77 -1.79
CA VAL A 190 -7.61 -19.90 -2.37
C VAL A 190 -7.70 -20.79 -3.61
N VAL A 191 -7.18 -20.31 -4.74
CA VAL A 191 -6.98 -21.07 -5.99
C VAL A 191 -5.52 -21.52 -6.04
N THR A 192 -5.27 -22.84 -6.04
CA THR A 192 -3.93 -23.39 -6.30
C THR A 192 -3.54 -23.10 -7.74
N LEU A 193 -2.32 -22.60 -7.94
CA LEU A 193 -1.72 -22.36 -9.24
C LEU A 193 -0.59 -23.38 -9.46
N GLY A 194 -0.95 -24.61 -9.87
CA GLY A 194 0.04 -25.59 -10.28
C GLY A 194 -0.30 -27.05 -9.95
N VAL A 195 -1.00 -27.70 -10.87
CA VAL A 195 -0.57 -29.00 -11.41
C VAL A 195 -0.96 -28.98 -12.88
N GLN A 196 0.02 -28.85 -13.80
CA GLN A 196 -0.22 -29.36 -15.14
C GLN A 196 -0.30 -30.88 -14.96
N SER A 197 -1.50 -31.45 -15.04
CA SER A 197 -1.62 -32.86 -15.37
C SER A 197 -0.93 -33.04 -16.72
N SER A 198 0.25 -33.64 -16.74
CA SER A 198 0.79 -34.20 -17.97
C SER A 198 -0.21 -35.26 -18.43
N GLN A 199 -1.12 -34.87 -19.32
CA GLN A 199 -1.88 -35.80 -20.13
C GLN A 199 -0.89 -36.34 -21.16
N ALA A 200 -0.43 -37.57 -20.93
CA ALA A 200 0.16 -38.44 -21.93
C ALA A 200 -0.53 -39.79 -21.81
#